data_AF-A0A1C5UYD9-F1
#
_entry.id   AF-A0A1C5UYD9-F1
#
_cell.length_a   1.000
_cell.length_b   1.000
_cell.length_c   1.000
_cell.angle_alpha   90.00
_cell.angle_beta   90.00
_cell.angle_gamma   90.00
#
_symmetry.space_group_name_H-M   'P 1'
#
loop_
_entity.id
_entity.type
_entity.pdbx_description
1 polymer ?
#
loop_
_entity_poly.entity_id
_entity_poly.type
_entity_poly.pdbx_seq_one_letter_code
_entity_poly.pdbx_strand_id
1 'polypeptide(L)'
;MKYLGSVILIYAFVTLSGLLCTGLILGSFYCKKKLSQMNEEKWEAYFHSVSEVSYLIRFWIFYGFSLAVFSVIGYFVFLAFGFSHAGALAVLTAGVGIARTAFRFQKNKRDLLQKLARLKNCS
;
A
#
# COMPACT_ATOMS: atom_id res chain seq x y z
N MET A 1 9.32 7.96 28.62
CA MET A 1 8.63 6.77 28.06
C MET A 1 7.54 7.08 27.02
N LYS A 2 6.89 8.27 27.02
CA LYS A 2 5.81 8.61 26.07
C LYS A 2 6.20 8.56 24.58
N TYR A 3 7.43 8.93 24.24
CA TYR A 3 7.92 8.96 22.85
C TYR A 3 8.21 7.58 22.25
N LEU A 4 8.56 6.58 23.07
CA LEU A 4 8.76 5.21 22.57
C LEU A 4 7.42 4.57 22.19
N GLY A 5 6.38 4.81 23.00
CA GLY A 5 5.02 4.34 22.70
C GLY A 5 4.47 4.93 21.40
N SER A 6 4.70 6.21 21.13
CA SER A 6 4.26 6.83 19.87
C SER A 6 4.98 6.26 18.64
N VAL A 7 6.28 5.99 18.72
CA VAL A 7 7.03 5.37 17.60
C VAL A 7 6.52 3.95 17.31
N ILE A 8 6.28 3.15 18.34
CA ILE A 8 5.72 1.79 18.19
C ILE A 8 4.32 1.86 17.58
N LEU A 9 3.49 2.80 18.02
CA LEU A 9 2.15 3.00 17.48
C LEU A 9 2.21 3.37 15.99
N ILE A 10 3.06 4.33 15.61
CA ILE A 10 3.28 4.72 14.21
C ILE A 10 3.71 3.51 13.37
N TYR A 11 4.64 2.70 13.86
CA TYR A 11 5.09 1.50 13.16
C TYR A 11 3.97 0.46 12.98
N ALA A 12 3.16 0.25 14.01
CA ALA A 12 2.00 -0.63 13.96
C ALA A 12 0.98 -0.14 12.92
N PHE A 13 0.64 1.16 12.95
CA PHE A 13 -0.26 1.81 11.99
C PHE A 13 0.22 1.67 10.53
N VAL A 14 1.52 1.91 10.27
CA VAL A 14 2.11 1.75 8.93
C VAL A 14 2.10 0.28 8.49
N THR A 15 2.25 -0.66 9.41
CA THR A 15 2.22 -2.10 9.07
C THR A 15 0.79 -2.56 8.78
N LEU A 16 -0.18 -2.12 9.58
CA LEU A 16 -1.61 -2.37 9.40
C LEU A 16 -2.13 -1.75 8.08
N SER A 17 -1.68 -0.55 7.71
CA SER A 17 -2.06 0.07 6.44
C SER A 17 -1.51 -0.69 5.23
N GLY A 18 -0.31 -1.25 5.34
CA GLY A 18 0.23 -2.17 4.34
C GLY A 18 -0.65 -3.41 4.18
N LEU A 19 -1.07 -4.03 5.30
CA LEU A 19 -1.95 -5.20 5.29
C LEU A 19 -3.32 -4.89 4.67
N LEU A 20 -3.90 -3.74 5.02
CA LEU A 20 -5.18 -3.28 4.47
C LEU A 20 -5.07 -2.97 2.98
N CYS A 21 -3.95 -2.41 2.51
CA CYS A 21 -3.68 -2.23 1.09
C CYS A 21 -3.67 -3.57 0.35
N THR A 22 -2.96 -4.58 0.87
CA THR A 22 -2.97 -5.93 0.30
C THR A 22 -4.39 -6.51 0.26
N GLY A 23 -5.17 -6.34 1.34
CA GLY A 23 -6.56 -6.75 1.40
C GLY A 23 -7.46 -6.04 0.39
N LEU A 24 -7.29 -4.73 0.20
CA LEU A 24 -8.04 -3.95 -0.80
C LEU A 24 -7.70 -4.39 -2.23
N ILE A 25 -6.43 -4.65 -2.52
CA ILE A 25 -6.00 -5.15 -3.83
C ILE A 25 -6.63 -6.54 -4.06
N LEU A 26 -6.48 -7.48 -3.13
CA LEU A 26 -7.10 -8.81 -3.23
C LEU A 26 -8.63 -8.72 -3.36
N GLY A 27 -9.27 -7.86 -2.56
CA GLY A 27 -10.70 -7.62 -2.58
C GLY A 27 -11.16 -7.07 -3.93
N SER A 28 -10.38 -6.16 -4.54
CA SER A 28 -10.67 -5.63 -5.88
C SER A 28 -10.59 -6.73 -6.95
N PHE A 29 -9.58 -7.60 -6.88
CA PHE A 29 -9.46 -8.76 -7.76
C PHE A 29 -10.61 -9.75 -7.54
N TYR A 30 -11.01 -10.00 -6.30
CA TYR A 30 -12.11 -10.90 -5.95
C TYR A 30 -13.47 -10.36 -6.42
N CYS A 31 -13.75 -9.07 -6.19
CA CYS A 31 -14.93 -8.39 -6.72
C CYS A 31 -14.96 -8.46 -8.24
N LYS A 32 -13.84 -8.19 -8.91
CA LYS A 32 -13.75 -8.27 -10.37
C LYS A 32 -13.95 -9.71 -10.88
N LYS A 33 -13.40 -10.70 -10.19
CA LYS A 33 -13.61 -12.13 -10.48
C LYS A 33 -15.11 -12.49 -10.40
N LYS A 34 -15.78 -12.03 -9.35
CA LYS A 34 -17.21 -12.31 -9.09
C LYS A 34 -18.13 -11.57 -10.06
N LEU A 35 -17.87 -10.29 -10.34
CA LEU A 35 -18.68 -9.44 -11.21
C LEU A 35 -18.52 -9.77 -12.70
N SER A 36 -17.31 -10.15 -13.13
CA SER A 36 -16.99 -10.28 -14.55
C SER A 36 -16.96 -11.74 -15.05
N GLN A 37 -17.29 -12.72 -14.19
CA GLN A 37 -17.15 -14.17 -14.47
C GLN A 37 -15.89 -14.47 -15.28
N MET A 38 -14.76 -13.99 -14.76
CA MET A 38 -13.55 -13.85 -15.55
C MET A 38 -12.82 -15.21 -15.61
N ASN A 39 -12.90 -15.86 -16.76
CA ASN A 39 -12.17 -17.10 -17.10
C ASN A 39 -10.66 -16.85 -17.19
N GLU A 40 -9.85 -17.93 -17.09
CA GLU A 40 -8.38 -17.85 -17.17
C GLU A 40 -7.89 -17.10 -18.40
N GLU A 41 -8.45 -17.36 -19.58
CA GLU A 41 -8.08 -16.66 -20.82
C GLU A 41 -8.33 -15.14 -20.77
N LYS A 42 -9.41 -14.70 -20.11
CA LYS A 42 -9.71 -13.27 -19.92
C LYS A 42 -8.80 -12.62 -18.88
N TRP A 43 -8.34 -13.39 -17.90
CA TRP A 43 -7.32 -12.93 -16.96
C TRP A 43 -5.98 -12.75 -17.66
N GLU A 44 -5.53 -13.71 -18.45
CA GLU A 44 -4.29 -13.61 -19.23
C GLU A 44 -4.33 -12.41 -20.17
N ALA A 45 -5.40 -12.25 -20.96
CA ALA A 45 -5.56 -11.09 -21.83
C ALA A 45 -5.53 -9.76 -21.06
N TYR A 46 -6.12 -9.70 -19.87
CA TYR A 46 -6.10 -8.52 -19.01
C TYR A 46 -4.71 -8.22 -18.41
N PHE A 47 -4.01 -9.25 -17.93
CA PHE A 47 -2.66 -9.08 -17.40
C PHE A 47 -1.68 -8.70 -18.50
N HIS A 48 -1.85 -9.25 -19.70
CA HIS A 48 -1.02 -8.97 -20.87
C HIS A 48 -1.28 -7.57 -21.46
N SER A 49 -2.52 -7.08 -21.41
CA SER A 49 -2.85 -5.74 -21.92
C SER A 49 -2.48 -4.60 -20.96
N VAL A 50 -2.23 -4.89 -19.67
CA VAL A 50 -1.96 -3.87 -18.65
C VAL A 50 -0.46 -3.68 -18.48
N SER A 51 0.03 -2.51 -18.88
CA SER A 51 1.43 -2.11 -18.71
C SER A 51 1.85 -2.11 -17.23
N GLU A 52 3.09 -2.50 -16.96
CA GLU A 52 3.74 -2.51 -15.64
C GLU A 52 3.60 -1.17 -14.90
N VAL A 53 3.64 -0.06 -15.65
CA VAL A 53 3.46 1.30 -15.12
C VAL A 53 2.06 1.50 -14.55
N SER A 54 1.04 0.91 -15.20
CA SER A 54 -0.35 0.99 -14.75
C SER A 54 -0.59 0.22 -13.44
N TYR A 55 0.10 -0.91 -13.25
CA TYR A 55 0.09 -1.65 -11.97
C TYR A 55 0.71 -0.84 -10.84
N LEU A 56 1.84 -0.17 -11.09
CA LEU A 56 2.49 0.67 -10.10
C LEU A 56 1.62 1.87 -9.71
N ILE A 57 1.00 2.55 -10.69
CA ILE A 57 0.09 3.67 -10.42
C ILE A 57 -1.08 3.21 -9.56
N ARG A 58 -1.74 2.10 -9.92
CA ARG A 58 -2.85 1.55 -9.12
C ARG A 58 -2.40 1.17 -7.71
N PHE A 59 -1.24 0.52 -7.58
CA PHE A 59 -0.67 0.21 -6.28
C PHE A 59 -0.47 1.47 -5.43
N TRP A 60 0.10 2.53 -6.01
CA TRP A 60 0.28 3.81 -5.34
C TRP A 60 -1.04 4.47 -4.95
N ILE A 61 -2.08 4.37 -5.79
CA ILE A 61 -3.43 4.87 -5.47
C ILE A 61 -4.02 4.10 -4.28
N PHE A 62 -4.04 2.76 -4.33
CA PHE A 62 -4.58 1.94 -3.25
C PHE A 62 -3.77 2.08 -1.95
N TYR A 63 -2.45 2.15 -2.06
CA TYR A 63 -1.57 2.35 -0.92
C TYR A 63 -1.77 3.73 -0.31
N GLY A 64 -1.83 4.79 -1.13
CA GLY A 64 -2.11 6.15 -0.68
C GLY A 64 -3.47 6.26 0.01
N PHE A 65 -4.50 5.62 -0.54
CA PHE A 65 -5.83 5.57 0.06
C PHE A 65 -5.82 4.86 1.42
N SER A 66 -5.19 3.68 1.52
CA SER A 66 -5.02 2.97 2.79
C SER A 66 -4.29 3.84 3.81
N LEU A 67 -3.22 4.52 3.39
CA LEU A 67 -2.45 5.40 4.25
C LEU A 67 -3.26 6.59 4.75
N ALA A 68 -4.10 7.19 3.89
CA ALA A 68 -4.98 8.28 4.27
C ALA A 68 -5.99 7.84 5.34
N VAL A 69 -6.62 6.68 5.16
CA VAL A 69 -7.55 6.10 6.15
C VAL A 69 -6.85 5.89 7.49
N PHE A 70 -5.66 5.28 7.49
CA PHE A 70 -4.91 5.05 8.73
C PHE A 70 -4.32 6.33 9.33
N SER A 71 -4.06 7.36 8.53
CA SER A 71 -3.65 8.69 9.02
C SER A 71 -4.79 9.36 9.79
N VAL A 72 -6.02 9.30 9.26
CA VAL A 72 -7.21 9.82 9.94
C VAL A 72 -7.51 9.03 11.22
N ILE A 73 -7.50 7.70 11.16
CA ILE A 73 -7.68 6.86 12.36
C ILE A 73 -6.58 7.15 13.39
N GLY A 74 -5.32 7.28 12.93
CA GLY A 74 -4.18 7.64 13.76
C GLY A 74 -4.37 8.98 14.46
N TYR A 75 -4.87 10.01 13.75
CA TYR A 75 -5.20 11.31 14.33
C TYR A 75 -6.21 11.19 15.49
N PHE A 76 -7.32 10.47 15.29
CA PHE A 76 -8.30 10.25 16.36
C PHE A 76 -7.72 9.50 17.56
N VAL A 77 -6.87 8.49 17.32
CA VAL A 77 -6.19 7.76 18.39
C VAL A 77 -5.20 8.66 19.14
N PHE A 78 -4.40 9.46 18.44
CA PHE A 78 -3.47 10.41 19.09
C PHE A 78 -4.22 11.50 19.88
N LEU A 79 -5.37 11.94 19.38
CA LEU A 79 -6.25 12.88 20.08
C LEU A 79 -6.83 12.25 21.35
N ALA A 80 -7.32 11.00 21.28
CA ALA A 80 -7.88 10.27 22.42
C ALA A 80 -6.84 10.02 23.53
N PHE A 81 -5.58 9.84 23.17
CA PHE A 81 -4.46 9.71 24.12
C PHE A 81 -3.93 11.05 24.66
N GLY A 82 -4.51 12.19 24.25
CA GLY A 82 -4.13 13.51 24.75
C GLY A 82 -2.78 14.03 24.24
N PHE A 83 -2.31 13.58 23.06
CA PHE A 83 -1.09 14.11 22.47
C PHE A 83 -1.34 15.52 21.88
N SER A 84 -0.64 16.55 22.39
CA SER A 84 -0.78 17.95 21.92
C SER A 84 -0.48 18.16 20.43
N HIS A 85 0.23 17.24 19.76
CA HIS A 85 0.61 17.34 18.35
C HIS A 85 0.08 16.18 17.50
N ALA A 86 -1.17 15.75 17.74
CA ALA A 86 -1.82 14.66 17.00
C ALA A 86 -1.79 14.84 15.47
N GLY A 87 -1.97 16.07 14.98
CA GLY A 87 -1.89 16.37 13.54
C GLY A 87 -0.50 16.13 12.95
N ALA A 88 0.55 16.58 13.63
CA ALA A 88 1.93 16.37 13.20
C ALA A 88 2.30 14.88 13.19
N LEU A 89 1.82 14.11 14.19
CA LEU A 89 2.04 12.67 14.27
C LEU A 89 1.32 11.90 13.15
N ALA A 90 0.10 12.31 12.79
CA ALA A 90 -0.62 11.71 11.66
C ALA A 90 0.11 11.95 10.33
N VAL A 91 0.56 13.19 10.09
CA VAL A 91 1.37 13.53 8.90
C VAL A 91 2.70 12.78 8.89
N LEU A 92 3.37 12.65 10.03
CA LEU A 92 4.59 11.84 10.16
C LEU A 92 4.33 10.37 9.87
N THR A 93 3.21 9.81 10.31
CA THR A 93 2.84 8.42 10.04
C THR A 93 2.67 8.19 8.54
N ALA A 94 2.00 9.12 7.85
CA ALA A 94 1.89 9.09 6.40
C ALA A 94 3.25 9.26 5.71
N GLY A 95 4.06 10.23 6.14
CA GLY A 95 5.40 10.47 5.59
C GLY A 95 6.33 9.26 5.74
N VAL A 96 6.37 8.64 6.92
CA VAL A 96 7.16 7.43 7.19
C VAL A 96 6.65 6.25 6.38
N GLY A 97 5.33 6.09 6.24
CA GLY A 97 4.73 5.05 5.40
C GLY A 97 5.09 5.19 3.93
N ILE A 98 5.04 6.40 3.37
CA ILE A 98 5.43 6.68 1.97
C ILE A 98 6.93 6.45 1.81
N ALA A 99 7.76 7.04 2.68
CA ALA A 99 9.21 6.93 2.61
C ALA A 99 9.66 5.47 2.68
N ARG A 100 9.17 4.69 3.66
CA ARG A 100 9.54 3.28 3.82
C ARG A 100 9.25 2.47 2.55
N THR A 101 8.07 2.66 1.97
CA THR A 101 7.65 1.92 0.77
C THR A 101 8.42 2.38 -0.47
N ALA A 102 8.66 3.68 -0.62
CA ALA A 102 9.51 4.23 -1.67
C ALA A 102 10.96 3.73 -1.56
N PHE A 103 11.53 3.70 -0.34
CA PHE A 103 12.88 3.17 -0.10
C PHE A 103 12.96 1.68 -0.41
N ARG A 104 11.96 0.90 -0.01
CA ARG A 104 11.90 -0.54 -0.32
C ARG A 104 11.79 -0.77 -1.83
N PHE A 105 11.00 0.05 -2.51
CA PHE A 105 10.88 0.02 -3.97
C PHE A 105 12.19 0.41 -4.65
N GLN A 106 12.86 1.48 -4.23
CA GLN A 106 14.15 1.91 -4.80
C GLN A 106 15.26 0.87 -4.58
N LYS A 107 15.34 0.30 -3.36
CA LYS A 107 16.33 -0.73 -3.03
C LYS A 107 16.14 -1.98 -3.88
N ASN A 108 14.89 -2.39 -4.09
CA ASN A 108 14.57 -3.58 -4.87
C ASN A 108 14.27 -3.26 -6.35
N LYS A 109 14.43 -2.01 -6.80
CA LYS A 109 14.01 -1.55 -8.13
C LYS A 109 14.65 -2.39 -9.22
N ARG A 110 15.95 -2.68 -9.09
CA ARG A 110 16.70 -3.50 -10.07
C ARG A 110 16.18 -4.95 -10.10
N ASP A 111 15.94 -5.55 -8.94
CA ASP A 111 15.42 -6.91 -8.82
C ASP A 111 13.97 -7.03 -9.33
N LEU A 112 13.13 -6.03 -9.04
CA LEU A 112 11.75 -5.96 -9.50
C LEU A 112 11.67 -5.75 -11.01
N LEU A 113 12.45 -4.82 -11.57
CA LEU A 113 12.52 -4.61 -13.02
C LEU A 113 13.09 -5.83 -13.74
N GLN A 114 14.04 -6.54 -13.14
CA GLN A 114 14.59 -7.77 -13.70
C GLN A 114 13.58 -8.92 -13.64
N LYS A 115 12.79 -9.04 -12.56
CA LYS A 115 11.70 -10.01 -12.44
C LYS A 115 10.55 -9.73 -13.41
N LEU A 116 10.18 -8.46 -13.56
CA LEU A 116 9.18 -8.00 -14.52
C LEU A 116 9.64 -8.27 -15.97
N ALA A 117 10.88 -7.92 -16.30
CA ALA A 117 11.46 -8.23 -17.61
C ALA A 117 11.54 -9.75 -17.89
N ARG A 118 11.83 -10.58 -16.87
CA ARG A 118 11.78 -12.04 -17.03
C ARG A 118 10.37 -12.57 -17.25
N LEU A 119 9.38 -12.07 -16.51
CA LEU A 119 7.98 -12.47 -16.68
C LEU A 119 7.46 -12.10 -18.07
N LYS A 120 7.87 -10.94 -18.60
CA LYS A 120 7.53 -10.52 -19.96
C LYS A 120 8.24 -11.33 -21.05
N ASN A 121 9.45 -11.85 -20.79
CA ASN A 121 10.23 -12.65 -21.75
C ASN A 121 9.99 -14.18 -21.65
N CYS A 122 9.22 -14.65 -20.67
CA CYS A 122 8.84 -16.07 -20.53
C CYS A 122 7.39 -16.36 -20.92
N SER A 123 6.61 -15.34 -21.27
CA SER A 123 5.32 -15.45 -21.94
C SER A 123 5.50 -15.20 -23.44
#